data_AF-A0A6V7JU96-F1
#
_entry.id   AF-A0A6V7JU96-F1
#
_cell.length_a   1.000
_cell.length_b   1.000
_cell.length_c   1.000
_cell.angle_alpha   90.00
_cell.angle_beta   90.00
_cell.angle_gamma   90.00
#
_symmetry.space_group_name_H-M   'P 1'
#
loop_
_entity.id
_entity.type
_entity.pdbx_description
1 polymer ?
#
loop_
_entity_poly.entity_id
_entity_poly.type
_entity_poly.pdbx_seq_one_letter_code
_entity_poly.pdbx_strand_id
1 'polypeptide(L)' 'KDIIGLEEVARIDFLVPLFGEALGTFLLVLIGCLSCITWTTEPTVLHIAFTFGLAVAALAQ' A
#
# COMPACT_ATOMS: atom_id res chain seq x y z
N LYS A 1 20.26 21.07 -19.85
CA LYS A 1 20.32 19.60 -19.65
C LYS A 1 18.87 19.17 -19.62
N ASP A 2 18.29 18.97 -20.80
CA ASP A 2 16.88 18.65 -20.95
C ASP A 2 16.58 17.32 -20.26
N ILE A 3 15.65 17.35 -19.31
CA ILE A 3 15.24 16.17 -18.55
C ILE A 3 14.30 15.40 -19.49
N ILE A 4 14.89 14.46 -20.22
CA ILE A 4 14.20 13.58 -21.15
C ILE A 4 13.15 12.79 -20.36
N GLY A 5 11.88 12.89 -20.75
CA GLY A 5 10.76 12.15 -20.11
C GLY A 5 9.98 12.92 -19.04
N LEU A 6 10.30 14.19 -18.74
CA LEU A 6 9.51 15.00 -17.80
C LEU A 6 8.06 15.17 -18.27
N GLU A 7 7.85 15.28 -19.58
CA GLU A 7 6.52 15.40 -20.20
C GLU A 7 5.72 14.09 -20.15
N GLU A 8 6.39 12.93 -20.06
CA GLU A 8 5.76 11.62 -19.90
C GLU A 8 5.34 11.40 -18.43
N VAL A 9 6.20 11.77 -17.48
CA VAL A 9 5.94 11.65 -16.04
C VAL A 9 4.87 12.65 -15.57
N ALA A 10 4.79 13.83 -16.19
CA ALA A 10 3.79 14.84 -15.87
C ALA A 10 2.39 14.52 -16.43
N ARG A 11 2.22 13.46 -17.22
CA ARG A 11 0.90 13.04 -17.70
C ARG A 11 0.06 12.52 -16.54
N ILE A 12 -1.18 12.99 -16.49
CA ILE A 12 -2.18 12.55 -15.52
C ILE A 12 -2.42 11.03 -15.63
N ASP A 13 -2.38 10.46 -16.84
CA ASP A 13 -2.50 9.02 -17.07
C ASP A 13 -1.40 8.18 -16.40
N PHE A 14 -0.23 8.77 -16.14
CA PHE A 14 0.84 8.12 -15.38
C PHE A 14 0.78 8.45 -13.89
N LEU A 15 0.43 9.70 -13.54
CA LEU A 15 0.42 10.18 -12.16
C LEU A 15 -0.68 9.50 -11.32
N VAL A 16 -1.86 9.24 -11.90
CA VAL A 16 -3.00 8.61 -11.21
C VAL A 16 -2.69 7.16 -10.75
N PRO A 17 -2.26 6.23 -11.63
CA PRO A 17 -1.91 4.88 -11.20
C PRO A 17 -0.69 4.86 -10.28
N LEU A 18 0.28 5.76 -10.48
CA LEU A 18 1.43 5.89 -9.58
C LEU A 18 1.02 6.29 -8.16
N PHE A 19 0.10 7.25 -8.02
CA PHE A 19 -0.47 7.60 -6.71
C PHE A 19 -1.31 6.46 -6.12
N GLY A 20 -2.04 5.71 -6.94
CA GLY A 20 -2.79 4.52 -6.51
C GLY A 20 -1.87 3.45 -5.91
N GLU A 21 -0.78 3.11 -6.61
CA GLU A 21 0.24 2.18 -6.13
C GLU A 21 0.92 2.65 -4.85
N ALA A 22 1.33 3.93 -4.80
CA ALA A 22 2.00 4.50 -3.63
C ALA A 22 1.08 4.52 -2.39
N LEU A 23 -0.18 4.92 -2.57
CA LEU A 23 -1.16 4.99 -1.49
C LEU A 23 -1.57 3.58 -1.04
N GLY A 24 -1.81 2.65 -1.98
CA GLY A 24 -2.11 1.26 -1.69
C GLY A 24 -0.98 0.58 -0.90
N THR A 25 0.26 0.75 -1.34
CA THR A 25 1.42 0.19 -0.63
C THR A 25 1.59 0.81 0.76
N PHE A 26 1.37 2.12 0.89
CA PHE A 26 1.41 2.80 2.18
C PHE A 26 0.37 2.25 3.16
N LEU A 27 -0.88 2.07 2.72
CA LEU A 27 -1.95 1.53 3.55
C LEU A 27 -1.71 0.06 3.90
N LEU A 28 -1.24 -0.75 2.95
CA LEU A 28 -0.91 -2.15 3.19
C LEU A 28 0.16 -2.31 4.27
N VAL A 29 1.24 -1.53 4.18
CA VAL A 29 2.32 -1.55 5.18
C VAL A 29 1.81 -1.02 6.52
N LEU A 30 1.04 0.06 6.52
CA LEU A 30 0.49 0.63 7.76
C LEU A 30 -0.38 -0.39 8.50
N ILE A 31 -1.35 -1.02 7.82
CA ILE A 31 -2.26 -2.01 8.43
C ILE A 31 -1.52 -3.30 8.79
N GLY A 32 -0.62 -3.76 7.91
CA GLY A 32 0.17 -4.96 8.12
C GLY A 32 1.07 -4.86 9.36
N CYS A 33 1.81 -3.76 9.50
CA CYS A 33 2.63 -3.50 10.68
C CYS A 33 1.78 -3.30 11.94
N LEU A 34 0.61 -2.66 11.82
CA LEU A 34 -0.32 -2.48 12.95
C LEU A 34 -0.78 -3.82 13.55
N SER A 35 -1.00 -4.81 12.68
CA SER A 35 -1.42 -6.16 13.08
C SER A 35 -0.33 -6.98 13.77
N CYS A 36 0.94 -6.59 13.61
CA CYS A 36 2.08 -7.28 14.24
C CYS A 36 2.44 -6.70 15.62
N ILE A 37 1.86 -5.56 16.01
CA ILE A 37 2.12 -4.91 17.30
C ILE A 37 1.33 -5.62 18.40
N THR A 38 1.97 -5.84 19.54
CA THR A 38 1.36 -6.33 20.78
C THR A 38 0.61 -5.21 21.49
N TRP A 39 -0.66 -5.01 21.14
CA TRP A 39 -1.53 -4.02 21.79
C TRP A 39 -1.93 -4.44 23.20
N THR A 40 -2.42 -5.68 23.33
CA THR A 40 -2.91 -6.25 24.61
C THR A 40 -2.54 -7.71 24.75
N THR A 41 -2.63 -8.47 23.66
CA THR A 41 -2.21 -9.87 23.57
C THR A 41 -1.27 -10.07 22.39
N GLU A 42 -0.46 -11.13 22.43
CA GLU A 42 0.38 -11.51 21.30
C GLU A 42 -0.49 -11.88 20.07
N PRO A 43 -0.27 -11.22 18.92
CA PRO A 43 -1.06 -11.50 17.73
C PRO A 43 -0.76 -12.90 17.22
N THR A 44 -1.82 -13.67 16.93
CA THR A 44 -1.69 -15.00 16.36
C THR A 44 -1.40 -14.92 14.86
N VAL A 45 -0.70 -15.92 14.33
CA VAL A 45 -0.35 -16.00 12.89
C VAL A 45 -1.61 -15.91 12.00
N LEU A 46 -2.73 -16.49 12.45
CA LEU A 46 -4.02 -16.39 11.75
C LEU A 46 -4.54 -14.95 11.67
N HIS A 47 -4.41 -14.18 12.75
CA HIS A 47 -4.89 -12.80 12.78
C HIS A 47 -4.09 -11.94 11.80
N ILE A 48 -2.76 -12.11 11.79
CA ILE A 48 -1.85 -11.39 10.87
C ILE A 48 -2.12 -11.77 9.41
N ALA A 49 -2.26 -13.07 9.12
CA ALA A 49 -2.54 -13.52 7.75
C ALA A 49 -3.90 -13.01 7.25
N PHE A 50 -4.92 -13.00 8.11
CA PHE A 50 -6.25 -12.52 7.78
C PHE A 50 -6.30 -11.02 7.54
N THR A 51 -5.62 -10.22 8.37
CA THR A 51 -5.57 -8.75 8.21
C THR A 51 -4.79 -8.34 6.97
N PHE A 52 -3.66 -9.00 6.67
CA PHE A 52 -2.94 -8.78 5.41
C PHE A 52 -3.79 -9.14 4.19
N GLY A 53 -4.47 -10.28 4.23
CA GLY A 53 -5.33 -10.74 3.14
C GLY A 53 -6.50 -9.78 2.89
N LEU A 54 -7.17 -9.32 3.94
CA LEU A 54 -8.25 -8.33 3.83
C LEU A 54 -7.74 -6.97 3.34
N ALA A 55 -6.57 -6.52 3.80
CA ALA A 55 -5.98 -5.26 3.34
C ALA A 55 -5.68 -5.28 1.84
N VAL A 56 -5.08 -6.37 1.33
CA VAL A 56 -4.84 -6.53 -0.11
C VAL A 56 -6.16 -6.58 -0.88
N ALA A 57 -7.14 -7.34 -0.40
CA ALA A 57 -8.45 -7.45 -1.06
C ALA A 57 -9.18 -6.11 -1.13
N ALA A 58 -9.13 -5.31 -0.07
CA ALA A 58 -9.77 -4.00 -0.01
C ALA A 58 -9.09 -2.95 -0.91
N LEU A 59 -7.77 -3.06 -1.11
CA LEU A 59 -7.00 -2.15 -1.96
C LEU A 59 -7.05 -2.52 -3.44
N ALA A 60 -7.39 -3.77 -3.76
CA ALA A 60 -7.55 -4.24 -5.13
C ALA A 60 -8.92 -3.87 -5.76
N GLN A 61 -9.84 -3.29 -4.97
CA GLN A 61 -11.15 -2.81 -5.43
C GLN A 61 -11.10 -1.36 -5.88
#